data_AF-A0AAN0R1I4-F1
#
_entry.id   AF-A0AAN0R1I4-F1
#
_cell.length_a   1.000
_cell.length_b   1.000
_cell.length_c   1.000
_cell.angle_alpha   90.00
_cell.angle_beta   90.00
_cell.angle_gamma   90.00
#
_symmetry.space_group_name_H-M   'P 1'
#
loop_
_entity.id
_entity.type
_entity.pdbx_description
1 polymer ?
#
loop_
_entity_poly.entity_id
_entity_poly.type
_entity_poly.pdbx_seq_one_letter_code
_entity_poly.pdbx_strand_id
1 'polypeptide(L)'
;MKLNIDSLRQAGAFTGRPVEKEISWRQGDDTLTATVFVRPLGYQTAVSDVLAAGGKQDSIAGRIAAAICDEEGNPVFTAMDITHGPLDPAELAKDRDSTKRLGALDGNLTVALLTAIHEVNNLGKMSNSASSTNSGTSSSSPASAGARSRKPKKP
;
A
#
# COMPACT_ATOMS: atom_id res chain seq x y z
N MET A 1 33.61 2.84 13.94
CA MET A 1 32.90 1.58 13.64
C MET A 1 33.55 0.94 12.42
N LYS A 2 33.89 -0.37 12.47
CA LYS A 2 34.26 -1.14 11.28
C LYS A 2 32.99 -1.81 10.75
N LEU A 3 32.74 -1.73 9.44
CA LEU A 3 31.53 -2.26 8.83
C LEU A 3 31.64 -3.79 8.71
N ASN A 4 30.94 -4.50 9.59
CA ASN A 4 30.84 -5.96 9.63
C ASN A 4 29.44 -6.39 10.11
N ILE A 5 29.10 -7.68 9.96
CA ILE A 5 27.76 -8.20 10.28
C ILE A 5 27.34 -7.92 11.73
N ASP A 6 28.26 -8.08 12.69
CA ASP A 6 27.96 -7.84 14.10
C ASP A 6 27.63 -6.36 14.36
N SER A 7 28.41 -5.45 13.78
CA SER A 7 28.19 -4.00 13.88
C SER A 7 26.89 -3.57 13.19
N LEU A 8 26.52 -4.18 12.06
CA LEU A 8 25.27 -3.91 11.34
C LEU A 8 24.06 -4.43 12.10
N ARG A 9 24.18 -5.60 12.75
CA ARG A 9 23.13 -6.16 13.62
C ARG A 9 22.88 -5.26 14.82
N GLN A 10 23.95 -4.81 15.49
CA GLN A 10 23.85 -3.88 16.63
C GLN A 10 23.27 -2.53 16.22
N ALA A 11 23.60 -2.04 15.02
CA ALA A 11 23.08 -0.78 14.49
C ALA A 11 21.65 -0.87 13.93
N GLY A 12 21.04 -2.06 13.87
CA GLY A 12 19.70 -2.24 13.30
C GLY A 12 19.63 -1.95 11.79
N ALA A 13 20.72 -2.22 11.05
CA ALA A 13 20.85 -1.84 9.65
C ALA A 13 20.12 -2.76 8.66
N PHE A 14 19.56 -3.88 9.12
CA PHE A 14 18.74 -4.78 8.31
C PHE A 14 17.29 -4.30 8.32
N THR A 15 16.57 -4.54 7.21
CA THR A 15 15.14 -4.20 7.14
C THR A 15 14.41 -4.83 8.32
N GLY A 16 13.61 -4.01 9.02
CA GLY A 16 12.86 -4.41 10.19
C GLY A 16 11.83 -5.50 9.89
N ARG A 17 11.08 -5.89 10.92
CA ARG A 17 10.01 -6.88 10.79
C ARG A 17 8.97 -6.43 9.75
N PRO A 18 8.35 -7.37 9.02
CA PRO A 18 7.21 -7.08 8.17
C PRO A 18 6.11 -6.35 8.94
N VAL A 19 5.40 -5.45 8.25
CA VAL A 19 4.28 -4.70 8.80
C VAL A 19 2.98 -5.38 8.41
N GLU A 20 2.19 -5.76 9.41
CA GLU A 20 0.86 -6.33 9.21
C GLU A 20 -0.11 -5.29 8.63
N LYS A 21 -0.85 -5.69 7.60
CA LYS A 21 -1.87 -4.88 6.92
C LYS A 21 -3.08 -5.74 6.61
N GLU A 22 -4.26 -5.19 6.84
CA GLU A 22 -5.49 -5.75 6.32
C GLU A 22 -5.78 -5.15 4.95
N ILE A 23 -6.04 -6.00 3.96
CA ILE A 23 -6.47 -5.58 2.63
C ILE A 23 -7.88 -6.10 2.35
N SER A 24 -8.63 -5.34 1.55
CA SER A 24 -9.92 -5.77 1.02
C SER A 24 -9.95 -5.57 -0.49
N TRP A 25 -10.57 -6.52 -1.20
CA TRP A 25 -10.78 -6.44 -2.64
C TRP A 25 -12.09 -7.12 -3.03
N ARG A 26 -12.61 -6.76 -4.21
CA ARG A 26 -13.80 -7.40 -4.77
C ARG A 26 -13.41 -8.53 -5.70
N GLN A 27 -14.04 -9.69 -5.55
CA GLN A 27 -13.88 -10.83 -6.43
C GLN A 27 -15.26 -11.30 -6.88
N GLY A 28 -15.60 -11.06 -8.14
CA GLY A 28 -16.98 -11.21 -8.61
C GLY A 28 -17.92 -10.27 -7.85
N ASP A 29 -18.95 -10.83 -7.22
CA ASP A 29 -19.93 -10.09 -6.42
C ASP A 29 -19.53 -9.99 -4.93
N ASP A 30 -18.51 -10.73 -4.50
CA ASP A 30 -18.09 -10.80 -3.10
C ASP A 30 -16.97 -9.81 -2.79
N THR A 31 -16.95 -9.32 -1.54
CA THR A 31 -15.82 -8.57 -0.99
C THR A 31 -15.04 -9.48 -0.05
N LEU A 32 -13.76 -9.69 -0.37
CA LEU A 32 -12.84 -10.51 0.41
C LEU A 32 -11.93 -9.60 1.23
N THR A 33 -11.56 -10.08 2.41
CA THR A 33 -10.62 -9.43 3.33
C THR A 33 -9.53 -10.41 3.70
N ALA A 34 -8.27 -9.98 3.71
CA ALA A 34 -7.15 -10.78 4.14
C ALA A 34 -6.09 -9.95 4.87
N THR A 35 -5.41 -10.58 5.82
CA THR A 35 -4.21 -10.05 6.45
C THR A 35 -3.00 -10.38 5.58
N VAL A 36 -2.18 -9.38 5.29
CA VAL A 36 -0.91 -9.51 4.57
C VAL A 36 0.21 -8.86 5.36
N PHE A 37 1.41 -9.42 5.26
CA PHE A 37 2.60 -8.80 5.83
C PHE A 37 3.43 -8.18 4.72
N VAL A 38 3.79 -6.92 4.93
CA VAL A 38 4.52 -6.12 3.94
C VAL A 38 5.89 -5.78 4.50
N ARG A 39 6.92 -6.23 3.82
CA ARG A 39 8.31 -5.85 4.08
C ARG A 39 8.54 -4.39 3.65
N PRO A 40 9.06 -3.53 4.53
CA PRO A 40 9.50 -2.19 4.14
C PRO A 40 10.59 -2.24 3.06
N LEU A 41 10.66 -1.20 2.23
CA LEU A 41 11.67 -1.07 1.17
C LEU A 41 13.08 -1.43 1.66
N GLY A 42 13.68 -2.39 0.97
CA GLY A 42 14.99 -2.94 1.30
C GLY A 42 15.75 -3.39 0.07
N TYR A 43 16.89 -4.06 0.29
CA TYR A 43 17.74 -4.52 -0.79
C TYR A 43 17.06 -5.55 -1.71
N GLN A 44 16.10 -6.34 -1.19
CA GLN A 44 15.29 -7.24 -2.02
C GLN A 44 14.49 -6.50 -3.10
N THR A 45 13.92 -5.32 -2.77
CA THR A 45 13.22 -4.50 -3.77
C THR A 45 14.19 -3.95 -4.81
N ALA A 46 15.39 -3.51 -4.38
CA ALA A 46 16.43 -3.07 -5.31
C ALA A 46 16.87 -4.18 -6.28
N VAL A 47 17.00 -5.42 -5.80
CA VAL A 47 17.29 -6.58 -6.66
C VAL A 47 16.17 -6.77 -7.69
N SER A 48 14.90 -6.70 -7.27
CA SER A 48 13.77 -6.79 -8.19
C SER A 48 13.78 -5.67 -9.24
N ASP A 49 14.06 -4.43 -8.86
CA ASP A 49 14.10 -3.30 -9.79
C ASP A 49 15.22 -3.48 -10.84
N VAL A 50 16.39 -4.00 -10.44
CA VAL A 50 17.49 -4.32 -11.37
C VAL A 50 17.12 -5.45 -12.33
N LEU A 51 16.48 -6.52 -11.83
CA LEU A 51 16.03 -7.63 -12.68
C LEU A 51 14.99 -7.16 -13.70
N ALA A 52 14.08 -6.28 -13.28
CA ALA A 52 13.07 -5.69 -14.16
C ALA A 52 13.69 -4.78 -15.22
N ALA A 53 14.64 -3.91 -14.84
CA ALA A 53 15.36 -3.05 -15.79
C ALA A 53 16.14 -3.85 -16.84
N GLY A 54 16.65 -5.04 -16.46
CA GLY A 54 17.30 -5.98 -17.36
C GLY A 54 16.34 -6.86 -18.19
N GLY A 55 15.02 -6.67 -18.08
CA GLY A 55 14.01 -7.45 -18.80
C GLY A 55 13.89 -8.91 -18.34
N LYS A 56 14.44 -9.26 -17.18
CA LYS A 56 14.45 -10.64 -16.65
C LYS A 56 13.20 -10.99 -15.87
N GLN A 57 12.40 -10.00 -15.50
CA GLN A 57 11.21 -10.17 -14.68
C GLN A 57 10.24 -9.01 -14.93
N ASP A 58 8.95 -9.25 -14.73
CA ASP A 58 7.95 -8.18 -14.70
C ASP A 58 8.19 -7.24 -13.51
N SER A 59 8.14 -5.93 -13.79
CA SER A 59 8.45 -4.89 -12.80
C SER A 59 7.47 -4.84 -11.63
N ILE A 60 6.18 -5.05 -11.90
CA ILE A 60 5.13 -4.95 -10.89
C ILE A 60 5.04 -6.24 -10.10
N ALA A 61 5.01 -7.39 -10.79
CA ALA A 61 5.01 -8.69 -10.15
C ALA A 61 6.26 -8.89 -9.27
N GLY A 62 7.41 -8.42 -9.75
CA GLY A 62 8.64 -8.43 -8.96
C GLY A 62 8.57 -7.62 -7.69
N ARG A 63 8.03 -6.40 -7.79
CA ARG A 63 7.87 -5.51 -6.63
C ARG A 63 6.93 -6.12 -5.60
N ILE A 64 5.82 -6.71 -6.04
CA ILE A 64 4.88 -7.40 -5.14
C ILE A 64 5.56 -8.61 -4.49
N ALA A 65 6.22 -9.48 -5.25
CA ALA A 65 6.93 -10.65 -4.72
C ALA A 65 8.04 -10.29 -3.71
N ALA A 66 8.73 -9.16 -3.93
CA ALA A 66 9.79 -8.70 -3.03
C ALA A 66 9.25 -8.05 -1.74
N ALA A 67 7.99 -7.58 -1.74
CA ALA A 67 7.41 -6.83 -0.63
C ALA A 67 6.43 -7.67 0.21
N ILE A 68 5.66 -8.57 -0.41
CA ILE A 68 4.68 -9.39 0.30
C ILE A 68 5.35 -10.64 0.85
N CYS A 69 5.27 -10.80 2.16
CA CYS A 69 5.88 -11.91 2.88
C CYS A 69 4.95 -12.44 3.97
N ASP A 70 5.38 -13.50 4.64
CA ASP A 70 4.77 -13.98 5.88
C ASP A 70 5.28 -13.19 7.10
N GLU A 71 4.84 -13.60 8.29
CA GLU A 71 5.24 -13.02 9.59
C GLU A 71 6.75 -13.07 9.86
N GLU A 72 7.42 -14.10 9.35
CA GLU A 72 8.86 -14.32 9.50
C GLU A 72 9.67 -13.58 8.42
N GLY A 73 8.99 -13.05 7.40
CA GLY A 73 9.56 -12.35 6.27
C GLY A 73 9.85 -13.23 5.07
N ASN A 74 9.44 -14.49 5.03
CA ASN A 74 9.61 -15.32 3.83
C ASN A 74 8.66 -14.87 2.73
N PRO A 75 9.10 -14.82 1.46
CA PRO A 75 8.24 -14.40 0.35
C PRO A 75 7.08 -15.37 0.15
N VAL A 76 5.86 -14.83 0.05
CA VAL A 76 4.63 -15.63 -0.17
C VAL A 76 4.46 -15.96 -1.66
N PHE A 77 4.93 -15.07 -2.54
CA PHE A 77 4.79 -15.20 -3.98
C PHE A 77 6.13 -15.12 -4.68
N THR A 78 6.26 -15.83 -5.80
CA THR A 78 7.24 -15.48 -6.83
C THR A 78 6.59 -14.57 -7.88
N ALA A 79 7.40 -13.85 -8.66
CA ALA A 79 6.88 -13.07 -9.79
C ALA A 79 6.12 -13.94 -10.81
N MET A 80 6.48 -15.22 -10.91
CA MET A 80 5.79 -16.18 -11.78
C MET A 80 4.40 -16.54 -11.26
N ASP A 81 4.25 -16.68 -9.94
CA ASP A 81 2.95 -16.98 -9.32
C ASP A 81 1.96 -15.82 -9.49
N ILE A 82 2.45 -14.58 -9.54
CA ILE A 82 1.62 -13.40 -9.76
C ILE A 82 1.20 -13.29 -11.24
N THR A 83 2.11 -13.55 -12.17
CA THR A 83 1.87 -13.35 -13.61
C THR A 83 1.16 -14.53 -14.28
N HIS A 84 1.38 -15.75 -13.79
CA HIS A 84 0.85 -16.96 -14.42
C HIS A 84 0.12 -17.88 -13.42
N GLY A 85 0.17 -17.61 -12.13
CA GLY A 85 -0.39 -18.48 -11.09
C GLY A 85 0.56 -19.62 -10.71
N PRO A 86 0.34 -20.28 -9.56
CA PRO A 86 1.04 -21.51 -9.24
C PRO A 86 0.63 -22.64 -10.19
N LEU A 87 1.40 -23.73 -10.19
CA LEU A 87 1.04 -24.94 -10.94
C LEU A 87 -0.29 -25.49 -10.41
N ASP A 88 -1.15 -25.92 -11.35
CA ASP A 88 -2.45 -26.51 -11.04
C ASP A 88 -2.25 -27.86 -10.34
N PRO A 89 -2.57 -27.99 -9.04
CA PRO A 89 -2.32 -29.23 -8.30
C PRO A 89 -3.08 -30.42 -8.86
N ALA A 90 -4.26 -30.19 -9.45
CA ALA A 90 -5.09 -31.25 -10.02
C ALA A 90 -4.47 -31.83 -11.29
N GLU A 91 -3.74 -31.02 -12.07
CA GLU A 91 -3.02 -31.51 -13.24
C GLU A 91 -1.69 -32.14 -12.86
N LEU A 92 -0.98 -31.58 -11.87
CA LEU A 92 0.27 -32.14 -11.37
C LEU A 92 0.08 -33.55 -10.76
N ALA A 93 -1.09 -33.80 -10.16
CA ALA A 93 -1.47 -35.11 -9.64
C ALA A 93 -1.74 -36.14 -10.76
N LYS A 94 -2.15 -35.70 -11.96
CA LYS A 94 -2.38 -36.57 -13.12
C LYS A 94 -1.09 -36.80 -13.90
N ASP A 95 -0.29 -35.75 -14.08
CA ASP A 95 0.96 -35.75 -14.81
C ASP A 95 1.99 -34.90 -14.07
N ARG A 96 3.10 -35.54 -13.65
CA ARG A 96 4.16 -34.90 -12.86
C ARG A 96 4.93 -33.85 -13.64
N ASP A 97 4.89 -33.91 -14.97
CA ASP A 97 5.58 -32.97 -15.86
C ASP A 97 4.63 -31.87 -16.40
N SER A 98 3.39 -31.80 -15.88
CA SER A 98 2.42 -30.78 -16.29
C SER A 98 2.89 -29.36 -15.95
N THR A 99 2.79 -28.46 -16.92
CA THR A 99 3.14 -27.04 -16.80
C THR A 99 1.92 -26.13 -16.69
N LYS A 100 0.72 -26.70 -16.56
CA LYS A 100 -0.53 -25.96 -16.44
C LYS A 100 -0.57 -25.17 -15.12
N ARG A 101 -0.93 -23.89 -15.21
CA ARG A 101 -1.01 -22.97 -14.07
C ARG A 101 -2.41 -22.39 -13.90
N LEU A 102 -2.68 -21.85 -12.71
CA LEU A 102 -4.00 -21.31 -12.34
C LEU A 102 -4.34 -19.96 -12.99
N GLY A 103 -3.38 -19.32 -13.66
CA GLY A 103 -3.57 -18.01 -14.30
C GLY A 103 -3.10 -16.86 -13.42
N ALA A 104 -3.03 -15.66 -14.03
CA ALA A 104 -2.56 -14.45 -13.37
C ALA A 104 -3.43 -14.07 -12.16
N LEU A 105 -2.81 -13.36 -11.22
CA LEU A 105 -3.46 -12.83 -10.05
C LEU A 105 -4.52 -11.77 -10.44
N ASP A 106 -5.63 -11.74 -9.68
CA ASP A 106 -6.76 -10.86 -9.95
C ASP A 106 -6.36 -9.36 -9.95
N GLY A 107 -6.99 -8.57 -10.83
CA GLY A 107 -6.67 -7.15 -10.98
C GLY A 107 -6.95 -6.34 -9.71
N ASN A 108 -8.08 -6.60 -9.03
CA ASN A 108 -8.44 -5.88 -7.80
C ASN A 108 -7.51 -6.27 -6.65
N LEU A 109 -7.19 -7.56 -6.53
CA LEU A 109 -6.20 -8.02 -5.55
C LEU A 109 -4.82 -7.40 -5.80
N THR A 110 -4.38 -7.33 -7.06
CA THR A 110 -3.09 -6.70 -7.43
C THR A 110 -3.03 -5.25 -6.95
N VAL A 111 -4.10 -4.48 -7.18
CA VAL A 111 -4.19 -3.07 -6.75
C VAL A 111 -4.21 -2.96 -5.21
N ALA A 112 -4.93 -3.84 -4.53
CA ALA A 112 -4.98 -3.86 -3.06
C ALA A 112 -3.59 -4.12 -2.46
N LEU A 113 -2.83 -5.07 -3.02
CA LEU A 113 -1.45 -5.36 -2.59
C LEU A 113 -0.53 -4.17 -2.84
N LEU A 114 -0.59 -3.54 -4.01
CA LEU A 114 0.21 -2.35 -4.32
C LEU A 114 -0.10 -1.18 -3.38
N THR A 115 -1.36 -1.04 -2.98
CA THR A 115 -1.80 -0.02 -2.02
C THR A 115 -1.18 -0.28 -0.65
N ALA A 116 -1.26 -1.51 -0.14
CA ALA A 116 -0.62 -1.89 1.14
C ALA A 116 0.90 -1.67 1.12
N ILE A 117 1.57 -2.01 0.01
CA ILE A 117 2.99 -1.75 -0.20
C ILE A 117 3.29 -0.25 -0.17
N HIS A 118 2.47 0.56 -0.83
CA HIS A 118 2.63 2.00 -0.84
C HIS A 118 2.48 2.61 0.55
N GLU A 119 1.47 2.20 1.31
CA GLU A 119 1.24 2.66 2.68
C GLU A 119 2.43 2.37 3.57
N VAL A 120 2.96 1.14 3.54
CA VAL A 120 4.08 0.75 4.39
C VAL A 120 5.34 1.55 4.08
N ASN A 121 5.56 1.86 2.80
CA ASN A 121 6.74 2.60 2.36
C ASN A 121 6.61 4.12 2.54
N ASN A 122 5.38 4.64 2.65
CA ASN A 122 5.10 6.06 2.84
C ASN A 122 4.59 6.42 4.25
N LEU A 123 4.70 5.49 5.20
CA LEU A 123 4.33 5.68 6.63
C LEU A 123 5.07 6.84 7.34
N GLY A 124 6.03 7.51 6.69
CA GLY A 124 6.67 8.75 7.19
C GLY A 124 6.50 9.98 6.27
N LYS A 125 5.82 9.86 5.13
CA LYS A 125 5.59 10.95 4.15
C LYS A 125 4.14 11.42 4.09
N MET A 126 3.21 10.76 4.78
CA MET A 126 1.91 11.33 5.09
C MET A 126 2.11 12.45 6.13
N SER A 127 2.59 13.60 5.66
CA SER A 127 2.59 14.85 6.40
C SER A 127 1.17 15.15 6.83
N ASN A 128 1.00 15.31 8.14
CA ASN A 128 -0.11 15.91 8.88
C ASN A 128 -1.43 16.04 8.10
N SER A 129 -2.47 15.32 8.56
CA SER A 129 -3.81 15.91 8.50
C SER A 129 -3.68 17.33 9.05
N ALA A 130 -4.05 18.31 8.23
CA ALA A 130 -4.11 19.69 8.66
C ALA A 130 -4.92 19.71 9.95
N SER A 131 -4.26 19.97 11.08
CA SER A 131 -4.94 20.46 12.27
C SER A 131 -5.77 21.62 11.78
N SER A 132 -7.10 21.43 11.78
CA SER A 132 -8.04 22.51 11.52
C SER A 132 -7.71 23.60 12.53
N THR A 133 -6.99 24.63 12.08
CA THR A 133 -6.86 25.85 12.86
C THR A 133 -8.27 26.40 12.94
N ASN A 134 -8.90 26.21 14.11
CA ASN A 134 -10.09 26.95 14.50
C ASN A 134 -9.73 28.43 14.37
N SER A 135 -10.01 29.01 13.21
CA SER A 135 -10.01 30.44 13.02
C SER A 135 -11.30 30.91 13.68
N GLY A 136 -11.20 31.15 14.99
CA GLY A 136 -12.19 31.91 15.73
C GLY A 136 -12.24 33.33 15.16
N THR A 137 -13.04 33.52 14.11
CA THR A 137 -13.46 34.84 13.70
C THR A 137 -14.57 35.26 14.65
N SER A 138 -14.21 36.11 15.61
CA SER A 138 -15.15 36.86 16.44
C SER A 138 -16.06 37.69 15.54
N SER A 139 -17.27 37.19 15.31
CA SER A 139 -18.39 37.97 14.75
C SER A 139 -18.81 39.02 15.79
N SER A 140 -18.20 40.19 15.73
CA SER A 140 -18.72 41.39 16.40
C SER A 140 -19.87 41.96 15.57
N SER A 141 -21.11 41.67 16.00
CA SER A 141 -22.31 42.33 15.47
C SER A 141 -22.36 43.78 15.93
N PRO A 142 -22.47 44.78 15.04
CA PRO A 142 -22.95 46.08 15.45
C PRO A 142 -24.48 46.04 15.50
N ALA A 143 -25.00 46.21 16.72
CA ALA A 143 -26.39 46.56 16.96
C ALA A 143 -26.68 47.99 16.45
N SER A 144 -27.96 48.21 16.11
CA SER A 144 -28.65 49.50 16.04
C SER A 144 -28.63 50.26 14.71
N ALA A 145 -29.80 50.37 14.07
CA ALA A 145 -30.63 51.58 14.14
C ALA A 145 -31.94 51.40 13.36
N GLY A 146 -33.08 51.53 14.05
CA GLY A 146 -34.41 51.44 13.46
C GLY A 146 -34.71 52.57 12.47
N ALA A 147 -35.38 52.24 11.37
CA ALA A 147 -35.86 53.20 10.39
C ALA A 147 -36.98 54.07 10.98
N ARG A 148 -36.76 55.39 11.04
CA ARG A 148 -37.74 56.41 11.47
C ARG A 148 -38.82 56.64 10.41
N SER A 149 -40.05 56.72 10.90
CA SER A 149 -41.32 56.95 10.20
C SER A 149 -41.36 58.27 9.39
N ARG A 150 -41.91 58.23 8.17
CA ARG A 150 -42.13 59.40 7.29
C ARG A 150 -43.50 60.04 7.56
N LYS A 151 -43.54 61.37 7.67
CA LYS A 151 -44.77 62.19 7.55
C LYS A 151 -44.57 63.34 6.54
N PRO A 152 -45.66 63.95 6.02
CA PRO A 152 -45.81 64.29 4.61
C PRO A 152 -45.53 65.78 4.32
N LYS A 153 -45.32 66.12 3.03
CA LYS A 153 -45.16 67.50 2.56
C LYS A 153 -46.34 67.94 1.69
N LYS A 154 -46.91 69.10 2.04
CA LYS A 154 -47.61 70.10 1.21
C LYS A 154 -47.30 71.47 1.85
N PRO A 155 -47.35 72.61 1.14
CA PRO A 155 -48.20 72.96 0.00
C PRO A 155 -47.48 73.00 -1.36
#